data_AF-A0A9X1M766-F1
#
_entry.id   AF-A0A9X1M766-F1
#
_cell.length_a   1.000
_cell.length_b   1.000
_cell.length_c   1.000
_cell.angle_alpha   90.00
_cell.angle_beta   90.00
_cell.angle_gamma   90.00
#
_symmetry.space_group_name_H-M   'P 1'
#
loop_
_entity.id
_entity.type
_entity.pdbx_description
1 polymer ?
#
loop_
_entity_poly.entity_id
_entity_poly.type
_entity_poly.pdbx_seq_one_letter_code
_entity_poly.pdbx_strand_id
1 'polypeptide(L)'
;MTHAGERMGENTADGTGKGTALPEPEYRIDPRTLREIPLDPGSAEAWLATTAGDGRPASARIAWLRILGRLPEAEAAAREALNAVTPAFLHAGALHSGARIGAGMLSAGVRPAIRLAQVLQWKGQLSDALRLLAAVDRFLAAPGHGKPGDALVSRAFLHQHRGKVLLDAGHPVWALTEFRRALHLRIAAGAPGDQLQSAEMAVSEALRRLK
;
A
#
# COMPACT_ATOMS: atom_id res chain seq x y z
N MET A 1 56.06 -1.19 -46.33
CA MET A 1 54.90 -1.74 -45.58
C MET A 1 53.88 -0.61 -45.46
N THR A 2 53.09 -0.36 -46.50
CA THR A 2 51.68 -0.82 -46.74
C THR A 2 50.70 -0.25 -45.71
N HIS A 3 49.87 0.76 -46.01
CA HIS A 3 48.70 0.92 -46.91
C HIS A 3 47.36 0.80 -46.17
N ALA A 4 46.41 1.64 -46.59
CA ALA A 4 45.06 1.87 -46.08
C ALA A 4 44.09 0.69 -46.30
N GLY A 5 42.90 0.75 -45.68
CA GLY A 5 41.74 -0.07 -46.09
C GLY A 5 40.56 -0.10 -45.11
N GLU A 6 39.49 0.63 -45.45
CA GLU A 6 38.11 0.43 -44.96
C GLU A 6 37.55 -0.97 -45.32
N ARG A 7 36.58 -1.46 -44.53
CA ARG A 7 35.21 -1.90 -44.92
C ARG A 7 34.57 -2.68 -43.77
N MET A 8 33.46 -2.19 -43.22
CA MET A 8 32.07 -2.55 -43.58
C MET A 8 31.71 -4.01 -43.25
N GLY A 9 31.07 -4.15 -42.09
CA GLY A 9 30.04 -5.15 -41.85
C GLY A 9 28.83 -4.44 -41.27
N GLU A 10 27.96 -3.90 -42.13
CA GLU A 10 26.57 -3.68 -41.78
C GLU A 10 25.99 -5.00 -41.28
N ASN A 11 25.38 -4.98 -40.10
CA ASN A 11 24.19 -5.81 -39.90
C ASN A 11 23.11 -4.91 -39.32
N THR A 12 22.10 -4.69 -40.16
CA THR A 12 20.92 -3.90 -39.94
C THR A 12 19.99 -4.54 -38.91
N ALA A 13 19.30 -3.66 -38.17
CA ALA A 13 18.06 -3.82 -37.42
C ALA A 13 17.54 -5.24 -37.14
N ASP A 14 17.33 -5.56 -35.86
CA ASP A 14 16.01 -5.52 -35.23
C ASP A 14 16.16 -5.98 -33.77
N GLY A 15 15.38 -5.39 -32.86
CA GLY A 15 15.45 -5.78 -31.46
C GLY A 15 14.90 -4.72 -30.52
N THR A 16 13.63 -4.37 -30.72
CA THR A 16 12.69 -3.87 -29.70
C THR A 16 13.37 -3.52 -28.37
N GLY A 17 13.74 -2.26 -28.19
CA GLY A 17 14.13 -1.75 -26.87
C GLY A 17 12.95 -1.93 -25.93
N LYS A 18 12.89 -3.06 -25.22
CA LYS A 18 12.09 -3.20 -24.01
C LYS A 18 12.70 -2.21 -23.04
N GLY A 19 12.19 -0.97 -23.05
CA GLY A 19 12.56 0.05 -22.08
C GLY A 19 12.49 -0.59 -20.70
N THR A 20 13.62 -0.64 -20.01
CA THR A 20 13.69 -1.22 -18.68
C THR A 20 12.72 -0.46 -17.80
N ALA A 21 11.78 -1.17 -17.18
CA ALA A 21 10.82 -0.56 -16.27
C ALA A 21 11.57 0.26 -15.21
N LEU A 22 11.16 1.51 -15.00
CA LEU A 22 11.77 2.36 -13.99
C LEU A 22 11.67 1.68 -12.61
N PRO A 23 12.74 1.73 -11.79
CA PRO A 23 12.70 1.18 -10.43
C PRO A 23 11.62 1.87 -9.60
N GLU A 24 11.05 1.15 -8.62
CA GLU A 24 10.10 1.77 -7.70
C GLU A 24 10.78 2.92 -6.94
N PRO A 25 10.13 4.10 -6.82
CA PRO A 25 10.73 5.25 -6.16
C PRO A 25 10.94 4.99 -4.68
N GLU A 26 11.77 5.80 -4.04
CA GLU A 26 12.03 5.71 -2.60
C GLU A 26 11.32 6.81 -1.81
N TYR A 27 11.00 6.51 -0.55
CA TYR A 27 10.42 7.45 0.40
C TYR A 27 11.06 7.29 1.77
N ARG A 28 10.98 8.34 2.58
CA ARG A 28 11.23 8.29 4.02
C ARG A 28 9.93 8.43 4.80
N ILE A 29 9.89 7.95 6.03
CA ILE A 29 8.74 8.15 6.92
C ILE A 29 9.01 9.37 7.80
N ASP A 30 8.07 10.31 7.84
CA ASP A 30 8.08 11.40 8.81
C ASP A 30 7.82 10.83 10.23
N PRO A 31 8.73 11.01 11.19
CA PRO A 31 8.58 10.43 12.53
C PRO A 31 7.44 11.03 13.35
N ARG A 32 6.89 12.19 12.97
CA ARG A 32 5.77 12.85 13.67
C ARG A 32 4.43 12.48 13.08
N THR A 33 4.33 12.55 11.76
CA THR A 33 3.06 12.29 11.06
C THR A 33 2.90 10.81 10.70
N LEU A 34 4.00 10.05 10.73
CA LEU A 34 4.10 8.67 10.24
C LEU A 34 3.70 8.53 8.76
N ARG A 35 3.70 9.64 8.02
CA ARG A 35 3.38 9.67 6.59
C ARG A 35 4.65 9.46 5.78
N GLU A 36 4.48 8.80 4.65
CA GLU A 36 5.54 8.63 3.67
C GLU A 36 5.78 9.96 2.95
N ILE A 37 7.04 10.36 2.84
CA ILE A 37 7.50 11.55 2.12
C ILE A 37 8.42 11.07 0.98
N PRO A 38 8.10 11.33 -0.29
CA PRO A 38 8.95 10.92 -1.41
C PRO A 38 10.34 11.56 -1.28
N LEU A 39 11.39 10.78 -1.57
CA LEU A 39 12.74 11.34 -1.66
C LEU A 39 12.91 12.17 -2.93
N ASP A 40 12.32 11.70 -4.03
CA ASP A 40 12.23 12.41 -5.30
C ASP A 40 10.81 12.31 -5.88
N PRO A 41 9.99 13.37 -5.76
CA PRO A 41 8.66 13.42 -6.36
C PRO A 41 8.68 13.23 -7.89
N GLY A 42 9.73 13.71 -8.58
CA GLY A 42 9.83 13.62 -10.04
C GLY A 42 10.00 12.18 -10.51
N SER A 43 10.86 11.40 -9.83
CA SER A 43 10.98 9.96 -10.06
C SER A 43 9.67 9.21 -9.80
N ALA A 44 8.90 9.60 -8.79
CA ALA A 44 7.60 8.99 -8.50
C ALA A 44 6.54 9.31 -9.57
N GLU A 45 6.50 10.53 -10.09
CA GLU A 45 5.63 10.90 -11.22
C GLU A 45 6.03 10.15 -12.49
N ALA A 46 7.33 10.09 -12.81
CA ALA A 46 7.84 9.33 -13.96
C ALA A 46 7.51 7.84 -13.85
N TRP A 47 7.67 7.26 -12.65
CA TRP A 47 7.30 5.87 -12.38
C TRP A 47 5.80 5.65 -12.61
N LEU A 48 4.92 6.53 -12.11
CA LEU A 48 3.47 6.44 -12.34
C LEU A 48 3.06 6.63 -13.80
N ALA A 49 3.77 7.48 -14.56
CA ALA A 49 3.50 7.72 -15.98
C ALA A 49 3.74 6.48 -16.84
N THR A 50 4.69 5.64 -16.46
CA THR A 50 4.95 4.35 -17.14
C THR A 50 3.91 3.26 -16.85
N THR A 51 2.91 3.52 -15.99
CA THR A 51 2.07 2.48 -15.35
C THR A 51 0.75 2.18 -16.11
N ALA A 52 0.61 2.56 -17.37
CA ALA A 52 -0.53 2.13 -18.17
C ALA A 52 -0.30 0.70 -18.72
N GLY A 53 -0.70 -0.32 -17.94
CA GLY A 53 -0.87 -1.69 -18.46
C GLY A 53 0.33 -2.65 -18.33
N ASP A 54 1.31 -2.40 -17.46
CA ASP A 54 2.58 -3.14 -17.41
C ASP A 54 2.69 -4.23 -16.31
N GLY A 55 1.60 -4.59 -15.63
CA GLY A 55 1.59 -5.69 -14.66
C GLY A 55 2.15 -5.35 -13.26
N ARG A 56 2.36 -4.06 -12.94
CA ARG A 56 2.75 -3.63 -11.59
C ARG A 56 1.68 -3.93 -10.54
N PRO A 57 2.06 -4.19 -9.27
CA PRO A 57 1.09 -4.44 -8.22
C PRO A 57 0.18 -3.22 -8.02
N ALA A 58 -1.14 -3.40 -8.16
CA ALA A 58 -2.14 -2.34 -7.95
C ALA A 58 -1.95 -1.60 -6.60
N SER A 59 -1.51 -2.33 -5.57
CA SER A 59 -1.20 -1.74 -4.26
C SER A 59 -0.09 -0.68 -4.28
N ALA A 60 0.93 -0.81 -5.13
CA ALA A 60 2.02 0.15 -5.21
C ALA A 60 1.56 1.43 -5.91
N ARG A 61 0.81 1.30 -7.01
CA ARG A 61 0.17 2.42 -7.71
C ARG A 61 -0.70 3.26 -6.76
N ILE A 62 -1.58 2.62 -5.98
CA ILE A 62 -2.44 3.32 -5.01
C ILE A 62 -1.60 4.07 -3.98
N ALA A 63 -0.52 3.45 -3.49
CA ALA A 63 0.35 4.06 -2.49
C ALA A 63 1.01 5.33 -3.03
N TRP A 64 1.59 5.29 -4.23
CA TRP A 64 2.29 6.43 -4.83
C TRP A 64 1.36 7.57 -5.24
N LEU A 65 0.20 7.26 -5.83
CA LEU A 65 -0.82 8.28 -6.09
C LEU A 65 -1.21 9.02 -4.81
N ARG A 66 -1.39 8.29 -3.70
CA ARG A 66 -1.68 8.89 -2.40
C ARG A 66 -0.52 9.73 -1.87
N ILE A 67 0.71 9.22 -1.93
CA ILE A 67 1.92 9.89 -1.43
C ILE A 67 2.13 11.23 -2.15
N LEU A 68 1.84 11.29 -3.45
CA LEU A 68 1.92 12.51 -4.26
C LEU A 68 0.71 13.43 -4.11
N GLY A 69 -0.26 13.09 -3.25
CA GLY A 69 -1.45 13.92 -3.02
C GLY A 69 -2.52 13.80 -4.11
N ARG A 70 -2.38 12.89 -5.09
CA ARG A 70 -3.36 12.60 -6.14
C ARG A 70 -4.49 11.71 -5.59
N LEU A 71 -5.14 12.17 -4.52
CA LEU A 71 -6.09 11.40 -3.72
C LEU A 71 -7.31 10.89 -4.52
N PRO A 72 -7.93 11.66 -5.43
CA PRO A 72 -9.03 11.15 -6.24
C PRO A 72 -8.62 9.95 -7.12
N GLU A 73 -7.42 10.01 -7.70
CA GLU A 73 -6.88 8.96 -8.55
C GLU A 73 -6.47 7.73 -7.74
N ALA A 74 -5.88 7.95 -6.56
CA ALA A 74 -5.55 6.87 -5.63
C ALA A 74 -6.81 6.11 -5.19
N GLU A 75 -7.89 6.83 -4.91
CA GLU A 75 -9.18 6.25 -4.55
C GLU A 75 -9.79 5.45 -5.72
N ALA A 76 -9.80 6.02 -6.92
CA ALA A 76 -10.29 5.35 -8.12
C ALA A 76 -9.53 4.04 -8.38
N ALA A 77 -8.19 4.08 -8.34
CA ALA A 77 -7.35 2.90 -8.51
C ALA A 77 -7.59 1.83 -7.42
N ALA A 78 -7.83 2.26 -6.17
CA ALA A 78 -8.12 1.32 -5.09
C ALA A 78 -9.49 0.65 -5.24
N ARG A 79 -10.51 1.41 -5.67
CA ARG A 79 -11.85 0.88 -5.94
C ARG A 79 -11.85 -0.04 -7.15
N GLU A 80 -11.12 0.30 -8.22
CA GLU A 80 -10.93 -0.57 -9.38
C GLU A 80 -10.29 -1.90 -8.98
N ALA A 81 -9.20 -1.85 -8.21
CA ALA A 81 -8.53 -3.05 -7.72
C ALA A 81 -9.42 -3.93 -6.83
N LEU A 82 -10.29 -3.32 -6.02
CA LEU A 82 -11.28 -4.05 -5.22
C LEU A 82 -12.38 -4.66 -6.09
N ASN A 83 -12.84 -3.94 -7.10
CA ASN A 83 -13.89 -4.42 -8.00
C ASN A 83 -13.40 -5.61 -8.84
N ALA A 84 -12.13 -5.59 -9.25
CA ALA A 84 -11.52 -6.70 -10.00
C ALA A 84 -11.45 -8.03 -9.22
N VAL A 85 -11.48 -7.96 -7.89
CA VAL A 85 -11.31 -9.14 -7.00
C VAL A 85 -12.53 -9.39 -6.11
N THR A 86 -13.62 -8.66 -6.31
CA THR A 86 -14.87 -8.86 -5.59
C THR A 86 -15.93 -9.32 -6.60
N PRO A 87 -16.68 -10.39 -6.36
CA PRO A 87 -17.78 -10.76 -7.26
C PRO A 87 -18.83 -9.64 -7.40
N ALA A 88 -19.37 -9.44 -8.60
CA ALA A 88 -20.37 -8.39 -8.89
C ALA A 88 -21.62 -8.48 -7.99
N PHE A 89 -22.02 -9.67 -7.54
CA PHE A 89 -23.17 -9.83 -6.64
C PHE A 89 -22.93 -9.29 -5.21
N LEU A 90 -21.69 -9.10 -4.80
CA LEU A 90 -21.31 -8.47 -3.52
C LEU A 90 -21.23 -6.94 -3.62
N HIS A 91 -21.22 -6.39 -4.84
CA HIS A 91 -21.15 -4.94 -5.10
C HIS A 91 -22.47 -4.21 -4.93
N ALA A 92 -23.61 -4.89 -5.09
CA ALA A 92 -24.95 -4.29 -5.12
C ALA A 92 -25.48 -3.83 -3.75
N GLY A 93 -24.60 -3.38 -2.86
CA GLY A 93 -24.99 -2.80 -1.57
C GLY A 93 -23.82 -2.34 -0.69
N ALA A 94 -22.62 -2.91 -0.85
CA ALA A 94 -21.54 -2.74 0.14
C ALA A 94 -20.72 -1.44 0.00
N LEU A 95 -20.53 -0.93 -1.21
CA LEU A 95 -19.65 0.24 -1.46
C LEU A 95 -20.35 1.60 -1.32
N HIS A 96 -21.67 1.65 -1.43
CA HIS A 96 -22.47 2.89 -1.42
C HIS A 96 -23.15 3.19 -0.08
N SER A 97 -23.20 2.25 0.87
CA SER A 97 -23.97 2.38 2.12
C SER A 97 -23.14 2.20 3.40
N GLY A 98 -21.83 1.96 3.29
CA GLY A 98 -21.02 1.55 4.44
C GLY A 98 -21.39 0.16 5.00
N ALA A 99 -22.25 -0.60 4.30
CA ALA A 99 -22.66 -1.93 4.71
C ALA A 99 -21.60 -2.99 4.38
N ARG A 100 -21.31 -3.82 5.39
CA ARG A 100 -20.58 -5.11 5.39
C ARG A 100 -19.76 -5.45 4.13
N ILE A 101 -18.53 -4.93 4.08
CA ILE A 101 -17.42 -5.50 3.29
C ILE A 101 -16.99 -6.89 3.84
N GLY A 102 -17.49 -7.30 5.00
CA GLY A 102 -17.01 -8.45 5.76
C GLY A 102 -17.40 -9.86 5.27
N ALA A 103 -18.21 -10.01 4.21
CA ALA A 103 -18.68 -11.32 3.74
C ALA A 103 -18.21 -11.70 2.32
N GLY A 104 -17.51 -10.81 1.62
CA GLY A 104 -17.24 -10.97 0.19
C GLY A 104 -15.83 -10.63 -0.29
N MET A 105 -14.93 -10.28 0.63
CA MET A 105 -13.55 -9.97 0.26
C MET A 105 -12.81 -11.26 -0.11
N LEU A 106 -12.17 -11.31 -1.28
CA LEU A 106 -11.17 -12.34 -1.56
C LEU A 106 -9.84 -11.93 -0.92
N SER A 107 -8.96 -12.88 -0.62
CA SER A 107 -7.61 -12.59 -0.06
C SER A 107 -6.83 -11.56 -0.88
N ALA A 108 -7.04 -11.54 -2.21
CA ALA A 108 -6.46 -10.56 -3.12
C ALA A 108 -6.93 -9.10 -2.87
N GLY A 109 -8.11 -8.91 -2.27
CA GLY A 109 -8.70 -7.60 -1.95
C GLY A 109 -8.20 -6.97 -0.66
N VAL A 110 -7.51 -7.71 0.21
CA VAL A 110 -7.03 -7.22 1.51
C VAL A 110 -6.09 -6.02 1.37
N ARG A 111 -5.04 -6.15 0.54
CA ARG A 111 -4.07 -5.06 0.34
C ARG A 111 -4.72 -3.81 -0.27
N PRO A 112 -5.49 -3.91 -1.38
CA PRO A 112 -6.25 -2.78 -1.92
C PRO A 112 -7.18 -2.12 -0.90
N ALA A 113 -7.89 -2.89 -0.06
CA ALA A 113 -8.77 -2.34 0.97
C ALA A 113 -8.02 -1.55 2.03
N ILE A 114 -6.89 -2.07 2.52
CA ILE A 114 -6.06 -1.35 3.49
C ILE A 114 -5.50 -0.07 2.85
N ARG A 115 -5.07 -0.12 1.57
CA ARG A 115 -4.62 1.07 0.85
C ARG A 115 -5.74 2.10 0.64
N LEU A 116 -6.96 1.67 0.31
CA LEU A 116 -8.13 2.56 0.26
C LEU A 116 -8.38 3.25 1.60
N ALA A 117 -8.27 2.53 2.72
CA ALA A 117 -8.39 3.13 4.05
C ALA A 117 -7.32 4.22 4.30
N GLN A 118 -6.10 4.06 3.79
CA GLN A 118 -5.10 5.12 3.86
C GLN A 118 -5.44 6.33 2.98
N VAL A 119 -6.07 6.13 1.82
CA VAL A 119 -6.55 7.25 1.00
C VAL A 119 -7.65 8.01 1.74
N LEU A 120 -8.62 7.30 2.32
CA LEU A 120 -9.68 7.87 3.16
C LEU A 120 -9.11 8.63 4.37
N GLN A 121 -8.08 8.08 5.01
CA GLN A 121 -7.32 8.76 6.07
C GLN A 121 -6.78 10.12 5.60
N TRP A 122 -6.10 10.15 4.46
CA TRP A 122 -5.49 11.37 3.92
C TRP A 122 -6.54 12.41 3.51
N LYS A 123 -7.73 11.96 3.11
CA LYS A 123 -8.90 12.81 2.86
C LYS A 123 -9.61 13.31 4.13
N GLY A 124 -9.14 12.92 5.32
CA GLY A 124 -9.80 13.25 6.60
C GLY A 124 -11.07 12.44 6.88
N GLN A 125 -11.38 11.42 6.07
CA GLN A 125 -12.54 10.54 6.22
C GLN A 125 -12.22 9.40 7.21
N LEU A 126 -11.85 9.78 8.44
CA LEU A 126 -11.26 8.87 9.43
C LEU A 126 -12.24 7.77 9.87
N SER A 127 -13.52 8.11 10.04
CA SER A 127 -14.56 7.13 10.39
C SER A 127 -14.75 6.07 9.31
N ASP A 128 -14.71 6.45 8.03
CA ASP A 128 -14.79 5.52 6.90
C ASP A 128 -13.56 4.62 6.84
N ALA A 129 -12.37 5.19 7.02
CA ALA A 129 -11.13 4.43 7.08
C ALA A 129 -11.17 3.37 8.20
N LEU A 130 -11.61 3.74 9.41
CA LEU A 130 -11.74 2.80 10.53
C LEU A 130 -12.78 1.71 10.28
N ARG A 131 -13.93 2.06 9.70
CA ARG A 131 -14.97 1.08 9.31
C ARG A 131 -14.44 0.07 8.31
N LEU A 132 -13.73 0.53 7.28
CA LEU A 132 -13.12 -0.34 6.27
C LEU A 132 -12.07 -1.26 6.89
N LEU A 133 -11.16 -0.73 7.71
CA LEU A 133 -10.15 -1.53 8.42
C LEU A 133 -10.80 -2.54 9.37
N ALA A 134 -11.94 -2.21 10.00
CA ALA A 134 -12.71 -3.17 10.81
C ALA A 134 -13.33 -4.30 10.00
N ALA A 135 -13.74 -4.04 8.76
CA ALA A 135 -14.21 -5.09 7.87
C ALA A 135 -13.07 -6.02 7.44
N VAL A 136 -11.89 -5.45 7.12
CA VAL A 136 -10.68 -6.23 6.80
C VAL A 136 -10.24 -7.09 7.99
N ASP A 137 -10.26 -6.54 9.21
CA ASP A 137 -9.90 -7.27 10.43
C ASP A 137 -10.80 -8.49 10.65
N ARG A 138 -12.11 -8.31 10.53
CA ARG A 138 -13.08 -9.42 10.60
C ARG A 138 -12.84 -10.46 9.51
N PHE A 139 -12.55 -10.01 8.29
CA PHE A 139 -12.23 -10.90 7.19
C PHE A 139 -10.94 -11.69 7.43
N LEU A 140 -9.94 -11.11 8.08
CA LEU A 140 -8.67 -11.80 8.38
C LEU A 140 -8.74 -12.72 9.62
N ALA A 141 -9.77 -12.58 10.45
CA ALA A 141 -9.92 -13.31 11.71
C ALA A 141 -10.80 -14.58 11.60
N ALA A 142 -11.54 -14.75 10.51
CA ALA A 142 -12.34 -15.96 10.32
C ALA A 142 -11.43 -17.19 10.03
N PRO A 143 -11.99 -18.40 9.91
CA PRO A 143 -11.23 -19.58 9.50
C PRO A 143 -11.03 -19.64 7.98
N GLY A 144 -9.89 -20.17 7.50
CA GLY A 144 -9.71 -20.60 6.11
C GLY A 144 -9.12 -19.58 5.12
N HIS A 145 -8.36 -18.58 5.58
CA HIS A 145 -7.82 -17.53 4.69
C HIS A 145 -6.31 -17.61 4.59
N GLY A 146 -5.83 -17.78 3.36
CA GLY A 146 -4.42 -17.67 3.00
C GLY A 146 -3.53 -18.73 3.67
N LYS A 147 -2.23 -18.66 3.38
CA LYS A 147 -1.24 -19.43 4.13
C LYS A 147 -1.06 -18.77 5.51
N PRO A 148 -0.76 -19.53 6.58
CA PRO A 148 -0.59 -18.96 7.92
C PRO A 148 0.35 -17.75 7.99
N GLY A 149 1.45 -17.77 7.22
CA GLY A 149 2.40 -16.64 7.13
C GLY A 149 1.81 -15.38 6.47
N ASP A 150 1.00 -15.54 5.43
CA ASP A 150 0.37 -14.41 4.72
C ASP A 150 -0.66 -13.68 5.59
N ALA A 151 -1.31 -14.42 6.49
CA ALA A 151 -2.26 -13.88 7.47
C ALA A 151 -1.54 -12.97 8.48
N LEU A 152 -0.37 -13.37 9.00
CA LEU A 152 0.42 -12.54 9.93
C LEU A 152 0.85 -11.23 9.28
N VAL A 153 1.40 -11.30 8.06
CA VAL A 153 1.84 -10.11 7.31
C VAL A 153 0.67 -9.17 7.02
N SER A 154 -0.47 -9.71 6.58
CA SER A 154 -1.68 -8.93 6.29
C SER A 154 -2.23 -8.25 7.55
N ARG A 155 -2.27 -8.97 8.67
CA ARG A 155 -2.73 -8.41 9.95
C ARG A 155 -1.76 -7.37 10.51
N ALA A 156 -0.45 -7.58 10.39
CA ALA A 156 0.54 -6.58 10.76
C ALA A 156 0.34 -5.27 9.96
N PHE A 157 0.14 -5.39 8.66
CA PHE A 157 -0.13 -4.27 7.77
C PHE A 157 -1.43 -3.53 8.13
N LEU A 158 -2.50 -4.28 8.41
CA LEU A 158 -3.77 -3.75 8.90
C LEU A 158 -3.60 -2.94 10.20
N HIS A 159 -3.01 -3.55 11.24
CA HIS A 159 -2.86 -2.92 12.55
C HIS A 159 -1.95 -1.68 12.48
N GLN A 160 -0.89 -1.72 11.67
CA GLN A 160 -0.04 -0.56 11.42
C GLN A 160 -0.88 0.61 10.87
N HIS A 161 -1.72 0.36 9.88
CA HIS A 161 -2.50 1.43 9.26
C HIS A 161 -3.69 1.89 10.10
N ARG A 162 -4.33 0.99 10.85
CA ARG A 162 -5.35 1.38 11.83
C ARG A 162 -4.78 2.28 12.92
N GLY A 163 -3.58 1.99 13.41
CA GLY A 163 -2.88 2.86 14.34
C GLY A 163 -2.66 4.28 13.79
N LYS A 164 -2.24 4.41 12.52
CA LYS A 164 -2.09 5.73 11.87
C LYS A 164 -3.41 6.50 11.81
N VAL A 165 -4.52 5.84 11.45
CA VAL A 165 -5.85 6.48 11.43
C VAL A 165 -6.27 6.92 12.82
N LEU A 166 -6.04 6.10 13.85
CA LEU A 166 -6.37 6.43 15.24
C LEU A 166 -5.55 7.62 15.76
N LEU A 167 -4.28 7.76 15.37
CA LEU A 167 -3.49 8.95 15.69
C LEU A 167 -4.06 10.21 15.05
N ASP A 168 -4.42 10.15 13.77
CA ASP A 168 -5.05 11.27 13.06
C ASP A 168 -6.42 11.62 13.67
N ALA A 169 -7.11 10.64 14.27
CA ALA A 169 -8.38 10.81 14.99
C ALA A 169 -8.22 11.29 16.46
N GLY A 170 -7.00 11.54 16.94
CA GLY A 170 -6.78 12.00 18.31
C GLY A 170 -6.94 10.89 19.37
N HIS A 171 -6.72 9.64 19.00
CA HIS A 171 -6.87 8.47 19.88
C HIS A 171 -5.53 7.74 20.12
N PRO A 172 -4.54 8.37 20.79
CA PRO A 172 -3.19 7.83 20.93
C PRO A 172 -3.10 6.52 21.74
N VAL A 173 -3.97 6.33 22.74
CA VAL A 173 -4.02 5.08 23.54
C VAL A 173 -4.40 3.89 22.65
N TRP A 174 -5.43 4.06 21.83
CA TRP A 174 -5.89 3.04 20.90
C TRP A 174 -4.86 2.81 19.79
N ALA A 175 -4.25 3.89 19.27
CA ALA A 175 -3.20 3.79 18.28
C ALA A 175 -1.98 3.00 18.79
N LEU A 176 -1.54 3.26 20.03
CA LEU A 176 -0.43 2.52 20.66
C LEU A 176 -0.71 1.02 20.74
N THR A 177 -1.95 0.64 21.06
CA THR A 177 -2.38 -0.75 21.10
C THR A 177 -2.24 -1.41 19.73
N GLU A 178 -2.69 -0.72 18.67
CA GLU A 178 -2.59 -1.20 17.30
C GLU A 178 -1.13 -1.29 16.82
N PHE A 179 -0.28 -0.31 17.11
CA PHE A 179 1.14 -0.36 16.72
C PHE A 179 1.91 -1.48 17.43
N ARG A 180 1.63 -1.73 18.72
CA ARG A 180 2.23 -2.86 19.44
C ARG A 180 1.81 -4.20 18.84
N ARG A 181 0.55 -4.34 18.44
CA ARG A 181 0.07 -5.54 17.71
C ARG A 181 0.80 -5.69 16.38
N ALA A 182 0.94 -4.60 15.62
CA ALA A 182 1.67 -4.62 14.35
C ALA A 182 3.13 -5.05 14.53
N LEU A 183 3.84 -4.49 15.52
CA LEU A 183 5.23 -4.84 15.84
C LEU A 183 5.36 -6.32 16.21
N HIS A 184 4.52 -6.81 17.12
CA HIS A 184 4.55 -8.22 17.53
C HIS A 184 4.31 -9.17 16.35
N LEU A 185 3.34 -8.85 15.49
CA LEU A 185 3.06 -9.65 14.30
C LEU A 185 4.21 -9.61 13.28
N ARG A 186 4.89 -8.47 13.12
CA ARG A 186 6.09 -8.35 12.26
C ARG A 186 7.24 -9.21 12.77
N ILE A 187 7.50 -9.20 14.07
CA ILE A 187 8.51 -10.06 14.70
C ILE A 187 8.16 -11.53 14.46
N ALA A 188 6.92 -11.93 14.74
CA ALA A 188 6.47 -13.31 14.54
C ALA A 188 6.54 -13.76 13.08
N ALA A 189 6.37 -12.85 12.12
CA ALA A 189 6.48 -13.12 10.69
C ALA A 189 7.93 -13.07 10.15
N GLY A 190 8.93 -12.75 10.98
CA GLY A 190 10.31 -12.56 10.52
C GLY A 190 10.46 -11.40 9.53
N ALA A 191 9.71 -10.31 9.74
CA ALA A 191 9.70 -9.18 8.83
C ALA A 191 11.09 -8.50 8.73
N PRO A 192 11.42 -7.89 7.58
CA PRO A 192 12.71 -7.22 7.42
C PRO A 192 12.86 -5.99 8.33
N GLY A 193 14.10 -5.56 8.55
CA GLY A 193 14.45 -4.54 9.55
C GLY A 193 13.80 -3.17 9.33
N ASP A 194 13.57 -2.77 8.08
CA ASP A 194 12.87 -1.54 7.71
C ASP A 194 11.41 -1.55 8.21
N GLN A 195 10.73 -2.70 8.13
CA GLN A 195 9.38 -2.88 8.66
C GLN A 195 9.39 -2.87 10.20
N LEU A 196 10.38 -3.47 10.85
CA LEU A 196 10.48 -3.41 12.31
C LEU A 196 10.69 -1.96 12.78
N GLN A 197 11.66 -1.26 12.18
CA GLN A 197 11.95 0.14 12.48
C GLN A 197 10.73 1.05 12.25
N SER A 198 9.97 0.81 11.17
CA SER A 198 8.73 1.55 10.89
C SER A 198 7.66 1.34 11.98
N ALA A 199 7.53 0.13 12.53
CA ALA A 199 6.58 -0.15 13.61
C ALA A 199 7.05 0.43 14.94
N GLU A 200 8.34 0.37 15.25
CA GLU A 200 8.94 0.96 16.46
C GLU A 200 8.82 2.49 16.48
N MET A 201 9.04 3.13 15.33
CA MET A 201 8.81 4.57 15.15
C MET A 201 7.37 4.95 15.47
N ALA A 202 6.41 4.14 15.01
CA ALA A 202 4.98 4.37 15.26
C ALA A 202 4.60 4.19 16.74
N VAL A 203 5.16 3.16 17.41
CA VAL A 203 5.02 2.99 18.87
C VAL A 203 5.57 4.20 19.62
N SER A 204 6.76 4.66 19.24
CA SER A 204 7.43 5.80 19.86
C SER A 204 6.62 7.10 19.72
N GLU A 205 6.09 7.36 18.52
CA GLU A 205 5.24 8.53 18.29
C GLU A 205 3.92 8.46 19.06
N ALA A 206 3.27 7.29 19.12
CA ALA A 206 2.06 7.13 19.91
C ALA A 206 2.32 7.37 21.41
N LEU A 207 3.42 6.84 21.96
CA LEU A 207 3.83 7.09 23.35
C LEU A 207 4.10 8.58 23.61
N ARG A 208 4.69 9.28 22.64
CA ARG A 208 4.94 10.71 22.76
C ARG A 208 3.64 11.52 22.85
N ARG A 209 2.61 11.18 22.08
CA ARG A 209 1.30 11.87 22.12
C ARG A 209 0.46 11.59 23.36
N LEU A 210 0.92 10.69 24.25
CA LEU A 210 0.31 10.45 25.56
C LEU A 210 0.86 11.36 26.67
N LYS A 211 1.97 12.05 26.41
CA LYS A 211 2.59 13.00 27.33
C LYS A 211 2.05 14.39 27.10
#